data_AF-A0A060Y2N3-F1
#
_entry.id   AF-A0A060Y2N3-F1
#
_cell.length_a   1.000
_cell.length_b   1.000
_cell.length_c   1.000
_cell.angle_alpha   90.00
_cell.angle_beta   90.00
_cell.angle_gamma   90.00
#
_symmetry.space_group_name_H-M   'P 1'
#
loop_
_entity.id
_entity.type
_entity.pdbx_description
1 polymer ?
#
loop_
_entity_poly.entity_id
_entity_poly.type
_entity_poly.pdbx_seq_one_letter_code
_entity_poly.pdbx_strand_id
1 'polypeptide(L)'
;ILNYEHLNDSLDNPFHPVVKERIEYHDDGNKTVHEVIHERAYPNTALLSMCLMFGCFFIAYFLRQFKNGHFLPGPIRRMIGDFGVPIAIFFMIAVDITIEDAYTQKLVVPKGLMVSNPNARGWFINPLGEKKPFPAWMMGACCVPALLVFILIFLESQITTLIVSKPERKMVKGSGFHLDLLILVTMGGIASLFGVPWLSAATVRSVTHANALTVMSKGPKPEIEKVLEQRISGMLVAAMVGVSILLEPILKMIPMTALFGIFLYMGITSLSGIQMWDRMLLLIVPRKYYPADAYAQRVTTMKMHLFTLIQMVCLGALWMVKMSAFSLALPFVLILTIPLRMAITGTLFTDKEMKCLDASDGKVKFEEEPGEDMYESPLP
;
A
#
# COMPACT_ATOMS: atom_id res chain seq x y z
N ILE A 1 -31.15 -1.70 5.03
CA ILE A 1 -32.11 -0.63 5.36
C ILE A 1 -31.26 0.53 5.83
N LEU A 2 -31.17 1.61 5.05
CA LEU A 2 -30.50 2.82 5.51
C LEU A 2 -31.37 3.30 6.69
N ASN A 3 -30.82 3.33 7.90
CA ASN A 3 -31.54 3.52 9.18
C ASN A 3 -32.21 4.90 9.35
N TYR A 4 -32.56 5.60 8.27
CA TYR A 4 -33.06 6.97 8.29
C TYR A 4 -34.36 7.17 7.50
N GLU A 5 -34.96 6.09 6.97
CA GLU A 5 -36.19 6.17 6.16
C GLU A 5 -37.41 6.67 6.98
N HIS A 6 -37.38 6.54 8.32
CA HIS A 6 -38.44 6.99 9.23
C HIS A 6 -38.31 8.46 9.68
N LEU A 7 -37.25 9.17 9.29
CA LEU A 7 -37.08 10.60 9.57
C LEU A 7 -37.64 11.52 8.46
N ASN A 8 -38.34 10.95 7.47
CA ASN A 8 -38.68 11.66 6.23
C ASN A 8 -39.95 12.54 6.32
N ASP A 9 -40.72 12.51 7.41
CA ASP A 9 -42.10 13.01 7.36
C ASP A 9 -42.44 14.27 8.18
N SER A 10 -41.59 14.84 9.04
CA SER A 10 -42.04 16.08 9.75
C SER A 10 -41.04 17.04 10.39
N LEU A 11 -39.73 16.83 10.41
CA LEU A 11 -38.79 17.79 11.03
C LEU A 11 -37.49 17.85 10.24
N ASP A 12 -37.05 19.06 9.92
CA ASP A 12 -35.80 19.40 9.21
C ASP A 12 -34.66 18.43 9.51
N ASN A 13 -34.42 17.51 8.58
CA ASN A 13 -33.38 16.50 8.72
C ASN A 13 -32.00 17.19 8.67
N PRO A 14 -31.21 17.21 9.76
CA PRO A 14 -29.93 17.94 9.81
C PRO A 14 -28.84 17.28 8.95
N PHE A 15 -29.11 16.09 8.41
CA PHE A 15 -28.19 15.27 7.61
C PHE A 15 -28.47 15.28 6.10
N HIS A 16 -29.49 16.01 5.65
CA HIS A 16 -29.70 16.24 4.22
C HIS A 16 -29.00 17.54 3.80
N PRO A 17 -28.20 17.56 2.72
CA PRO A 17 -27.66 18.80 2.21
C PRO A 17 -28.81 19.73 1.83
N VAL A 18 -28.70 21.00 2.21
CA VAL A 18 -29.67 22.01 1.78
C VAL A 18 -29.40 22.27 0.31
N VAL A 19 -30.27 21.79 -0.57
CA VAL A 19 -30.22 22.10 -1.99
C VAL A 19 -30.75 23.52 -2.14
N LYS A 20 -29.85 24.47 -2.48
CA LYS A 20 -30.25 25.81 -2.91
C LYS A 20 -30.15 25.86 -4.42
N GLU A 21 -31.29 26.02 -5.07
CA GLU A 21 -31.36 26.28 -6.51
C GLU A 21 -30.88 27.72 -6.79
N ARG A 22 -29.77 27.86 -7.51
CA ARG A 22 -29.35 29.13 -8.12
C ARG A 22 -29.87 29.13 -9.55
N ILE A 23 -30.85 29.98 -9.82
CA ILE A 23 -31.41 30.15 -11.17
C ILE A 23 -30.61 31.26 -11.86
N GLU A 24 -29.87 30.91 -12.92
CA GLU A 24 -29.26 31.87 -13.84
C GLU A 24 -30.19 32.09 -15.02
N TYR A 25 -30.51 33.36 -15.28
CA TYR A 25 -31.32 33.78 -16.42
C TYR A 25 -30.38 34.26 -17.51
N HIS A 26 -30.42 33.60 -18.67
CA HIS A 26 -29.68 34.04 -19.85
C HIS A 26 -30.51 35.06 -20.65
N ASP A 27 -29.83 36.00 -21.32
CA ASP A 27 -30.48 37.06 -22.12
C ASP A 27 -31.40 36.53 -23.24
N ASP A 28 -31.22 35.26 -23.64
CA ASP A 28 -32.04 34.54 -24.62
C ASP A 28 -33.37 33.99 -24.05
N GLY A 29 -33.68 34.22 -22.77
CA GLY A 29 -34.88 33.74 -22.09
C GLY A 29 -34.80 32.31 -21.54
N ASN A 30 -33.66 31.62 -21.71
CA ASN A 30 -33.40 30.32 -21.11
C ASN A 30 -33.02 30.44 -19.62
N LYS A 31 -33.50 29.49 -18.81
CA LYS A 31 -33.16 29.38 -17.38
C LYS A 31 -32.26 28.18 -17.17
N THR A 32 -31.10 28.39 -16.55
CA THR A 32 -30.22 27.32 -16.09
C THR A 32 -30.33 27.24 -14.58
N VAL A 33 -30.75 26.07 -14.07
CA VAL A 33 -30.87 25.81 -12.63
C VAL A 33 -29.58 25.13 -12.19
N HIS A 34 -28.77 25.84 -11.42
CA HIS A 34 -27.60 25.29 -10.75
C HIS A 34 -28.00 24.85 -9.33
N GLU A 35 -28.10 23.55 -9.10
CA GLU A 35 -28.26 23.00 -7.76
C GLU A 35 -26.93 23.15 -6.99
N VAL A 36 -26.90 24.03 -5.98
CA VAL A 36 -25.75 24.17 -5.09
C VAL A 36 -26.06 23.44 -3.79
N ILE A 37 -25.40 22.31 -3.59
CA ILE A 37 -25.47 21.47 -2.39
C ILE A 37 -24.68 22.17 -1.28
N HIS A 38 -25.36 22.66 -0.25
CA HIS A 38 -24.70 23.24 0.94
C HIS A 38 -24.62 22.17 2.05
N GLU A 39 -23.41 21.68 2.30
CA GLU A 39 -23.15 20.75 3.42
C GLU A 39 -23.15 21.52 4.74
N ARG A 40 -24.02 21.14 5.69
CA ARG A 40 -24.04 21.74 7.04
C ARG A 40 -22.83 21.22 7.83
N ALA A 41 -22.35 22.03 8.77
CA ALA A 41 -21.31 21.60 9.70
C ALA A 41 -21.89 20.52 10.64
N TYR A 42 -21.35 19.30 10.57
CA TYR A 42 -21.69 18.22 11.49
C TYR A 42 -20.90 18.37 12.79
N PRO A 43 -21.53 18.77 13.92
CA PRO A 43 -20.84 18.81 15.20
C PRO A 43 -20.39 17.39 15.60
N ASN A 44 -19.28 17.29 16.34
CA ASN A 44 -18.75 16.05 16.94
C ASN A 44 -18.28 14.93 15.99
N THR A 45 -18.57 14.99 14.69
CA THR A 45 -18.10 14.01 13.69
C THR A 45 -16.58 13.89 13.64
N ALA A 46 -15.85 15.02 13.70
CA ALA A 46 -14.39 15.01 13.62
C ALA A 46 -13.75 14.28 14.83
N LEU A 47 -14.25 14.53 16.04
CA LEU A 47 -13.76 13.89 17.26
C LEU A 47 -14.05 12.38 17.23
N LEU A 48 -15.28 12.00 16.91
CA LEU A 48 -15.66 10.59 16.79
C LEU A 48 -14.82 9.88 15.72
N SER A 49 -14.59 10.53 14.58
CA SER A 49 -13.74 10.01 13.51
C SER A 49 -12.30 9.76 13.97
N MET A 50 -11.73 10.69 14.74
CA MET A 50 -10.41 10.56 15.35
C MET A 50 -10.38 9.40 16.36
N CYS A 51 -11.40 9.27 17.21
CA CYS A 51 -11.53 8.16 18.17
C CYS A 51 -11.60 6.80 17.47
N LEU A 52 -12.42 6.67 16.42
CA LEU A 52 -12.53 5.42 15.65
C LEU A 52 -11.23 5.07 14.92
N MET A 53 -10.56 6.06 14.34
CA MET A 53 -9.28 5.87 13.65
C MET A 53 -8.18 5.39 14.61
N PHE A 54 -7.93 6.15 15.68
CA PHE A 54 -6.89 5.79 16.65
C PHE A 54 -7.26 4.54 17.45
N GLY A 55 -8.53 4.37 17.79
CA GLY A 55 -9.04 3.18 18.46
C GLY A 55 -8.79 1.91 17.64
N CYS A 56 -9.09 1.93 16.33
CA CYS A 56 -8.80 0.82 15.44
C CYS A 56 -7.29 0.52 15.37
N PHE A 57 -6.49 1.58 15.21
CA PHE A 57 -5.03 1.48 15.16
C PHE A 57 -4.44 0.86 16.45
N PHE A 58 -4.82 1.39 17.62
CA PHE A 58 -4.28 0.94 18.90
C PHE A 58 -4.67 -0.49 19.23
N ILE A 59 -5.91 -0.91 18.94
CA ILE A 59 -6.33 -2.30 19.15
C ILE A 59 -5.55 -3.24 18.23
N ALA A 60 -5.44 -2.91 16.93
CA ALA A 60 -4.69 -3.74 15.98
C ALA A 60 -3.21 -3.84 16.37
N TYR A 61 -2.59 -2.72 16.76
CA TYR A 61 -1.20 -2.69 17.22
C TYR A 61 -1.00 -3.46 18.52
N PHE A 62 -1.90 -3.31 19.49
CA PHE A 62 -1.87 -4.03 20.75
C PHE A 62 -2.00 -5.54 20.55
N LEU A 63 -2.94 -6.01 19.73
CA LEU A 63 -3.12 -7.44 19.44
C LEU A 63 -1.89 -8.02 18.72
N ARG A 64 -1.21 -7.23 17.88
CA ARG A 64 0.09 -7.62 17.31
C ARG A 64 1.16 -7.78 18.38
N GLN A 65 1.28 -6.85 19.33
CA GLN A 65 2.23 -6.97 20.44
C GLN A 65 1.88 -8.14 21.37
N PHE A 66 0.58 -8.36 21.60
CA PHE A 66 0.06 -9.46 22.40
C PHE A 66 0.47 -10.84 21.84
N LYS A 67 0.52 -11.00 20.50
CA LYS A 67 1.05 -12.19 19.83
C LYS A 67 2.45 -12.59 20.33
N ASN A 68 3.29 -11.59 20.60
CA ASN A 68 4.68 -11.74 21.05
C ASN A 68 4.83 -11.65 22.57
N GLY A 69 3.77 -11.30 23.30
CA GLY A 69 3.78 -11.18 24.76
C GLY A 69 3.88 -12.51 25.48
N HIS A 70 3.91 -12.47 26.81
CA HIS A 70 4.02 -13.68 27.66
C HIS A 70 2.66 -14.23 28.12
N PHE A 71 1.59 -13.47 27.90
CA PHE A 71 0.24 -13.78 28.38
C PHE A 71 -0.45 -14.83 27.50
N LEU A 72 -1.25 -15.71 28.11
CA LEU A 72 -2.00 -16.82 27.49
C LEU A 72 -1.17 -17.98 26.88
N PRO A 73 -1.77 -19.18 26.74
CA PRO A 73 -1.15 -20.30 26.03
C PRO A 73 -0.84 -19.95 24.57
N GLY A 74 0.31 -20.45 24.09
CA GLY A 74 0.86 -20.12 22.76
C GLY A 74 -0.14 -20.22 21.58
N PRO A 75 -0.95 -21.28 21.46
CA PRO A 75 -1.91 -21.41 20.36
C PRO A 75 -2.99 -20.31 20.35
N ILE A 76 -3.59 -20.05 21.51
CA ILE A 76 -4.68 -19.06 21.67
C ILE A 76 -4.14 -17.66 21.40
N ARG A 77 -2.96 -17.34 21.95
CA ARG A 77 -2.29 -16.05 21.77
C ARG A 77 -1.98 -15.76 20.30
N ARG A 78 -1.52 -16.77 19.55
CA ARG A 78 -1.24 -16.63 18.11
C ARG A 78 -2.52 -16.40 17.32
N MET A 79 -3.56 -17.18 17.59
CA MET A 79 -4.86 -17.00 16.94
C MET A 79 -5.39 -15.57 17.14
N ILE A 80 -5.41 -15.07 18.38
CA ILE A 80 -5.87 -13.71 18.69
C ILE A 80 -5.01 -12.65 17.98
N GLY A 81 -3.68 -12.85 17.97
CA GLY A 81 -2.75 -11.94 17.29
C GLY A 81 -2.91 -11.92 15.77
N ASP A 82 -3.14 -13.07 15.15
CA ASP A 82 -3.30 -13.22 13.70
C ASP A 82 -4.65 -12.65 13.21
N PHE A 83 -5.70 -12.76 14.03
CA PHE A 83 -7.00 -12.12 13.78
C PHE A 83 -7.08 -10.67 14.29
N GLY A 84 -5.97 -10.07 14.70
CA GLY A 84 -5.98 -8.76 15.36
C GLY A 84 -6.59 -7.63 14.53
N VAL A 85 -6.30 -7.58 13.23
CA VAL A 85 -6.86 -6.56 12.32
C VAL A 85 -8.37 -6.73 12.13
N PRO A 86 -8.90 -7.92 11.77
CA PRO A 86 -10.34 -8.17 11.73
C PRO A 86 -11.07 -7.85 13.04
N ILE A 87 -10.50 -8.24 14.19
CA ILE A 87 -11.09 -7.98 15.52
C ILE A 87 -11.18 -6.46 15.78
N ALA A 88 -10.12 -5.71 15.46
CA ALA A 88 -10.11 -4.26 15.62
C ALA A 88 -11.17 -3.55 14.76
N ILE A 89 -11.35 -3.99 13.51
CA ILE A 89 -12.39 -3.47 12.61
C ILE A 89 -13.77 -3.78 13.17
N PHE A 90 -14.04 -5.04 13.54
CA PHE A 90 -15.32 -5.47 14.08
C PHE A 90 -15.71 -4.68 15.34
N PHE A 91 -14.76 -4.50 16.26
CA PHE A 91 -14.98 -3.75 17.48
C PHE A 91 -15.30 -2.27 17.22
N MET A 92 -14.58 -1.63 16.28
CA MET A 92 -14.85 -0.22 15.94
C MET A 92 -16.17 -0.03 15.19
N ILE A 93 -16.58 -1.02 14.38
CA ILE A 93 -17.93 -1.03 13.78
C ILE A 93 -18.99 -1.11 14.87
N ALA A 94 -18.82 -1.97 15.88
CA ALA A 94 -19.77 -2.09 16.98
C ALA A 94 -19.88 -0.79 17.79
N VAL A 95 -18.75 -0.16 18.12
CA VAL A 95 -18.72 1.15 18.81
C VAL A 95 -19.43 2.22 18.00
N ASP A 96 -19.16 2.27 16.70
CA ASP A 96 -19.80 3.24 15.82
C ASP A 96 -21.31 3.03 15.72
N ILE A 97 -21.80 1.78 15.63
CA ILE A 97 -23.23 1.48 15.63
C ILE A 97 -23.90 1.90 16.94
N THR A 98 -23.20 1.83 18.08
CA THR A 98 -23.76 2.28 19.36
C THR A 98 -23.86 3.79 19.52
N ILE A 99 -23.19 4.58 18.67
CA ILE A 99 -23.19 6.04 18.73
C ILE A 99 -24.05 6.58 17.58
N GLU A 100 -25.33 6.74 17.85
CA GLU A 100 -26.32 7.18 16.85
C GLU A 100 -26.33 8.71 16.65
N ASP A 101 -25.81 9.46 17.63
CA ASP A 101 -25.92 10.94 17.69
C ASP A 101 -24.93 11.69 16.79
N ALA A 102 -24.03 11.00 16.08
CA ALA A 102 -22.99 11.64 15.28
C ALA A 102 -22.78 10.93 13.93
N TYR A 103 -22.71 11.74 12.87
CA TYR A 103 -22.45 11.24 11.52
C TYR A 103 -21.03 10.70 11.40
N THR A 104 -20.88 9.54 10.75
CA THR A 104 -19.58 8.99 10.34
C THR A 104 -19.61 8.59 8.86
N GLN A 105 -18.54 8.90 8.14
CA GLN A 105 -18.41 8.53 6.73
C GLN A 105 -18.26 7.01 6.60
N LYS A 106 -19.13 6.39 5.80
CA LYS A 106 -19.16 4.94 5.56
C LYS A 106 -18.55 4.57 4.21
N LEU A 107 -18.16 3.30 4.08
CA LEU A 107 -17.68 2.76 2.81
C LEU A 107 -18.80 2.81 1.76
N VAL A 108 -18.53 3.47 0.63
CA VAL A 108 -19.48 3.61 -0.48
C VAL A 108 -19.21 2.52 -1.50
N VAL A 109 -20.17 1.62 -1.66
CA VAL A 109 -20.15 0.55 -2.68
C VAL A 109 -21.36 0.75 -3.58
N PRO A 110 -21.21 0.67 -4.92
CA PRO A 110 -22.34 0.75 -5.84
C PRO A 110 -23.25 -0.48 -5.68
N LYS A 111 -24.57 -0.28 -5.90
CA LYS A 111 -25.59 -1.34 -5.83
C LYS A 111 -25.42 -2.42 -6.92
N GLY A 112 -24.66 -2.12 -7.97
CA GLY A 112 -24.47 -3.00 -9.11
C GLY A 112 -23.30 -2.57 -9.98
N LEU A 113 -22.98 -3.42 -10.95
CA LEU A 113 -21.95 -3.14 -11.95
C LEU A 113 -22.47 -2.12 -12.96
N MET A 114 -21.89 -0.93 -12.96
CA MET A 114 -22.20 0.14 -13.91
C MET A 114 -20.92 0.60 -14.60
N VAL A 115 -21.04 0.95 -15.88
CA VAL A 115 -19.94 1.61 -16.61
C VAL A 115 -19.80 3.05 -16.11
N SER A 116 -18.57 3.58 -16.11
CA SER A 116 -18.25 4.91 -15.54
C SER A 116 -19.10 6.04 -16.13
N ASN A 117 -19.50 5.94 -17.40
CA ASN A 117 -20.43 6.85 -18.05
C ASN A 117 -21.27 6.10 -19.10
N PRO A 118 -22.50 5.67 -18.75
CA PRO A 118 -23.37 4.92 -19.65
C PRO A 118 -23.73 5.64 -20.95
N ASN A 119 -23.74 6.98 -20.93
CA ASN A 119 -24.08 7.80 -22.09
C ASN A 119 -22.90 7.99 -23.05
N ALA A 120 -21.68 7.74 -22.59
CA ALA A 120 -20.46 8.00 -23.36
C ALA A 120 -19.82 6.75 -23.97
N ARG A 121 -19.94 5.58 -23.32
CA ARG A 121 -19.28 4.35 -23.77
C ARG A 121 -20.08 3.08 -23.45
N GLY A 122 -19.87 2.06 -24.27
CA GLY A 122 -20.24 0.68 -23.94
C GLY A 122 -19.24 -0.02 -23.00
N TRP A 123 -19.43 -1.33 -22.84
CA TRP A 123 -18.50 -2.19 -22.10
C TRP A 123 -17.21 -2.46 -22.89
N PHE A 124 -17.29 -2.53 -24.22
CA PHE A 124 -16.15 -2.71 -25.11
C PHE A 124 -15.93 -1.45 -25.94
N ILE A 125 -14.71 -0.94 -25.94
CA ILE A 125 -14.35 0.30 -26.64
C ILE A 125 -13.79 -0.05 -28.01
N ASN A 126 -14.45 0.41 -29.07
CA ASN A 126 -13.96 0.21 -30.43
C ASN A 126 -12.69 1.06 -30.67
N PRO A 127 -11.54 0.45 -31.05
CA PRO A 127 -10.30 1.19 -31.31
C PRO A 127 -10.41 2.20 -32.47
N LEU A 128 -11.39 2.04 -33.37
CA LEU A 128 -11.66 2.99 -34.46
C LEU A 128 -12.54 4.18 -34.03
N GLY A 129 -12.98 4.19 -32.77
CA GLY A 129 -13.90 5.19 -32.20
C GLY A 129 -15.37 4.78 -32.26
N GLU A 130 -16.16 5.27 -31.30
CA GLU A 130 -17.60 4.99 -31.23
C GLU A 130 -18.43 6.12 -31.86
N LYS A 131 -18.33 7.35 -31.33
CA LYS A 131 -19.12 8.51 -31.79
C LYS A 131 -18.47 9.30 -32.92
N LYS A 132 -17.13 9.27 -32.98
CA LYS A 132 -16.30 9.95 -33.98
C LYS A 132 -15.15 9.03 -34.35
N PRO A 133 -14.72 9.01 -35.63
CA PRO A 133 -13.57 8.21 -36.03
C PRO A 133 -12.32 8.69 -35.28
N PHE A 134 -11.56 7.75 -34.74
CA PHE A 134 -10.33 8.07 -34.01
C PHE A 134 -9.21 8.45 -35.00
N PRO A 135 -8.53 9.61 -34.83
CA PRO A 135 -7.51 10.05 -35.78
C PRO A 135 -6.33 9.07 -35.88
N ALA A 136 -5.97 8.67 -37.10
CA ALA A 136 -4.89 7.69 -37.34
C ALA A 136 -3.52 8.15 -36.79
N TRP A 137 -3.21 9.45 -36.85
CA TRP A 137 -1.98 10.00 -36.27
C TRP A 137 -1.94 9.83 -34.73
N MET A 138 -3.09 9.90 -34.07
CA MET A 138 -3.20 9.76 -32.62
C MET A 138 -3.00 8.31 -32.18
N MET A 139 -3.32 7.34 -33.05
CA MET A 139 -2.98 5.92 -32.84
C MET A 139 -1.47 5.68 -32.83
N GLY A 140 -0.72 6.41 -33.67
CA GLY A 140 0.76 6.37 -33.61
C GLY A 140 1.30 7.13 -32.41
N ALA A 141 0.75 8.31 -32.13
CA ALA A 141 1.19 9.17 -31.02
C ALA A 141 0.97 8.53 -29.64
N CYS A 142 -0.04 7.67 -29.48
CA CYS A 142 -0.33 7.01 -28.19
C CYS A 142 0.77 6.03 -27.74
N CYS A 143 1.70 5.64 -28.61
CA CYS A 143 2.89 4.88 -28.23
C CYS A 143 3.74 5.61 -27.18
N VAL A 144 3.80 6.95 -27.23
CA VAL A 144 4.59 7.76 -26.28
C VAL A 144 4.03 7.66 -24.85
N PRO A 145 2.75 7.98 -24.57
CA PRO A 145 2.18 7.79 -23.24
C PRO A 145 2.11 6.31 -22.84
N ALA A 146 1.90 5.38 -23.77
CA ALA A 146 1.93 3.95 -23.47
C ALA A 146 3.30 3.49 -22.95
N LEU A 147 4.40 3.97 -23.56
CA LEU A 147 5.74 3.70 -23.10
C LEU A 147 5.98 4.26 -21.69
N LEU A 148 5.48 5.46 -21.40
CA LEU A 148 5.58 6.06 -20.07
C LEU A 148 4.84 5.23 -19.02
N VAL A 149 3.60 4.81 -19.32
CA VAL A 149 2.80 3.94 -18.43
C VAL A 149 3.49 2.58 -18.24
N PHE A 150 4.08 2.02 -19.30
CA PHE A 150 4.85 0.78 -19.20
C PHE A 150 6.03 0.92 -18.25
N ILE A 151 6.82 2.00 -18.35
CA ILE A 151 7.95 2.26 -17.45
C ILE A 151 7.48 2.39 -16.00
N LEU A 152 6.35 3.07 -15.75
CA LEU A 152 5.75 3.21 -14.43
C LEU A 152 5.36 1.84 -13.83
N ILE A 153 4.59 1.05 -14.57
CA ILE A 153 4.15 -0.29 -14.13
C ILE A 153 5.35 -1.21 -13.95
N PHE A 154 6.32 -1.16 -14.86
CA PHE A 154 7.55 -1.94 -14.77
C PHE A 154 8.31 -1.63 -13.49
N LEU A 155 8.60 -0.36 -13.21
CA LEU A 155 9.38 0.01 -12.04
C LEU A 155 8.66 -0.33 -10.73
N GLU A 156 7.37 0.01 -10.61
CA GLU A 156 6.60 -0.33 -9.41
C GLU A 156 6.54 -1.85 -9.18
N SER A 157 6.29 -2.62 -10.24
CA SER A 157 6.12 -4.07 -10.12
C SER A 157 7.44 -4.78 -9.83
N GLN A 158 8.52 -4.42 -10.53
CA GLN A 158 9.83 -5.03 -10.31
C GLN A 158 10.39 -4.68 -8.92
N ILE A 159 10.27 -3.42 -8.49
CA ILE A 159 10.68 -3.02 -7.13
C ILE A 159 9.84 -3.74 -6.09
N THR A 160 8.53 -3.86 -6.29
CA THR A 160 7.65 -4.60 -5.38
C THR A 160 8.03 -6.07 -5.29
N THR A 161 8.26 -6.74 -6.42
CA THR A 161 8.67 -8.14 -6.43
C THR A 161 10.03 -8.32 -5.75
N LEU A 162 11.02 -7.45 -6.01
CA LEU A 162 12.32 -7.47 -5.33
C LEU A 162 12.19 -7.29 -3.81
N ILE A 163 11.35 -6.36 -3.37
CA ILE A 163 11.11 -6.13 -1.94
C ILE A 163 10.46 -7.35 -1.31
N VAL A 164 9.51 -8.00 -1.99
CA VAL A 164 8.84 -9.21 -1.49
C VAL A 164 9.80 -10.40 -1.47
N SER A 165 10.61 -10.55 -2.52
CA SER A 165 11.56 -11.65 -2.77
C SER A 165 12.90 -11.52 -2.08
N LYS A 166 13.01 -10.66 -1.06
CA LYS A 166 14.25 -10.53 -0.29
C LYS A 166 14.69 -11.86 0.33
N PRO A 167 16.00 -12.20 0.26
CA PRO A 167 16.54 -13.41 0.89
C PRO A 167 16.22 -13.53 2.39
N GLU A 168 16.11 -12.40 3.09
CA GLU A 168 15.72 -12.29 4.51
C GLU A 168 14.41 -13.01 4.85
N ARG A 169 13.49 -13.15 3.88
CA ARG A 169 12.20 -13.83 4.09
C ARG A 169 12.26 -15.36 3.98
N LYS A 170 13.41 -15.94 3.60
CA LYS A 170 13.60 -17.40 3.47
C LYS A 170 12.52 -18.09 2.61
N MET A 171 12.17 -17.46 1.49
CA MET A 171 11.23 -18.02 0.50
C MET A 171 11.93 -19.09 -0.36
N VAL A 172 11.19 -20.11 -0.78
CA VAL A 172 11.75 -21.36 -1.33
C VAL A 172 11.43 -21.53 -2.82
N LYS A 173 10.24 -21.12 -3.30
CA LYS A 173 9.79 -21.42 -4.67
C LYS A 173 10.35 -20.51 -5.77
N GLY A 174 11.33 -19.67 -5.47
CA GLY A 174 11.89 -18.71 -6.43
C GLY A 174 10.90 -17.60 -6.81
N SER A 175 11.33 -16.68 -7.69
CA SER A 175 10.55 -15.52 -8.12
C SER A 175 10.44 -15.46 -9.65
N GLY A 176 9.30 -14.99 -10.16
CA GLY A 176 8.94 -15.04 -11.58
C GLY A 176 8.87 -13.66 -12.25
N PHE A 177 9.93 -12.86 -12.17
CA PHE A 177 9.92 -11.45 -12.63
C PHE A 177 9.43 -11.24 -14.08
N HIS A 178 9.84 -12.09 -15.02
CA HIS A 178 9.44 -11.97 -16.42
C HIS A 178 7.99 -12.37 -16.66
N LEU A 179 7.54 -13.44 -15.99
CA LEU A 179 6.18 -13.93 -16.11
C LEU A 179 5.20 -12.92 -15.50
N ASP A 180 5.53 -12.36 -14.34
CA ASP A 180 4.73 -11.34 -13.67
C ASP A 180 4.54 -10.10 -14.56
N LEU A 181 5.61 -9.64 -15.21
CA LEU A 181 5.56 -8.52 -16.13
C LEU A 181 4.68 -8.82 -17.36
N LEU A 182 4.84 -9.99 -17.97
CA LEU A 182 4.05 -10.40 -19.12
C LEU A 182 2.56 -10.43 -18.76
N ILE A 183 2.20 -11.07 -17.65
CA ILE A 183 0.81 -11.16 -17.18
C ILE A 183 0.22 -9.77 -16.91
N LEU A 184 0.95 -8.89 -16.20
CA LEU A 184 0.49 -7.54 -15.89
C LEU A 184 0.24 -6.70 -17.14
N VAL A 185 1.18 -6.71 -18.10
CA VAL A 185 1.07 -5.92 -19.33
C VAL A 185 -0.02 -6.47 -20.24
N THR A 186 -0.13 -7.80 -20.39
CA THR A 186 -1.22 -8.41 -21.16
C THR A 186 -2.58 -8.12 -20.53
N MET A 187 -2.72 -8.25 -19.21
CA MET A 187 -3.95 -7.91 -18.51
C MET A 187 -4.29 -6.42 -18.62
N GLY A 188 -3.29 -5.53 -18.54
CA GLY A 188 -3.45 -4.10 -18.74
C GLY A 188 -3.90 -3.75 -20.16
N GLY A 189 -3.35 -4.43 -21.18
CA GLY A 189 -3.78 -4.29 -22.57
C GLY A 189 -5.23 -4.73 -22.77
N ILE A 190 -5.62 -5.88 -22.21
CA ILE A 190 -7.01 -6.36 -22.25
C ILE A 190 -7.94 -5.39 -21.49
N ALA A 191 -7.57 -4.96 -20.29
CA ALA A 191 -8.33 -4.00 -19.49
C ALA A 191 -8.59 -2.68 -20.24
N SER A 192 -7.61 -2.22 -21.01
CA SER A 192 -7.72 -1.01 -21.83
C SER A 192 -8.81 -1.13 -22.91
N LEU A 193 -9.01 -2.32 -23.50
CA LEU A 193 -10.09 -2.56 -24.48
C LEU A 193 -11.49 -2.47 -23.86
N PHE A 194 -11.61 -2.83 -22.57
CA PHE A 194 -12.88 -2.74 -21.82
C PHE A 194 -13.06 -1.40 -21.08
N GLY A 195 -12.09 -0.47 -21.20
CA GLY A 195 -12.10 0.80 -20.48
C GLY A 195 -11.99 0.63 -18.96
N VAL A 196 -11.32 -0.42 -18.51
CA VAL A 196 -11.02 -0.71 -17.10
C VAL A 196 -9.63 -0.14 -16.78
N PRO A 197 -9.40 0.43 -15.59
CA PRO A 197 -8.08 0.93 -15.22
C PRO A 197 -7.03 -0.19 -15.25
N TRP A 198 -5.85 0.14 -15.74
CA TRP A 198 -4.65 -0.69 -15.57
C TRP A 198 -4.28 -0.82 -14.10
N LEU A 199 -3.68 -1.96 -13.77
CA LEU A 199 -3.27 -2.31 -12.42
C LEU A 199 -1.75 -2.51 -12.38
N SER A 200 -1.16 -2.21 -11.24
CA SER A 200 0.26 -2.39 -10.92
C SER A 200 0.36 -3.13 -9.59
N ALA A 201 1.50 -3.79 -9.34
CA ALA A 201 1.72 -4.46 -8.05
C ALA A 201 1.89 -3.43 -6.93
N ALA A 202 1.03 -3.48 -5.92
CA ALA A 202 1.03 -2.52 -4.82
C ALA A 202 1.99 -2.94 -3.69
N THR A 203 3.08 -2.20 -3.49
CA THR A 203 4.16 -2.57 -2.56
C THR A 203 3.68 -2.84 -1.13
N VAL A 204 2.98 -1.88 -0.51
CA VAL A 204 2.51 -2.01 0.89
C VAL A 204 1.55 -3.18 1.05
N ARG A 205 0.65 -3.39 0.08
CA ARG A 205 -0.32 -4.50 0.09
C ARG A 205 0.38 -5.85 -0.06
N SER A 206 1.33 -5.96 -0.98
CA SER A 206 2.10 -7.19 -1.20
C SER A 206 2.97 -7.54 0.01
N VAL A 207 3.63 -6.54 0.63
CA VAL A 207 4.44 -6.74 1.84
C VAL A 207 3.57 -7.14 3.04
N THR A 208 2.43 -6.49 3.25
CA THR A 208 1.52 -6.84 4.35
C THR A 208 0.90 -8.23 4.16
N HIS A 209 0.53 -8.60 2.92
CA HIS A 209 0.10 -9.96 2.60
C HIS A 209 1.21 -10.99 2.85
N ALA A 210 2.45 -10.71 2.44
CA ALA A 210 3.59 -11.58 2.74
C ALA A 210 3.82 -11.71 4.25
N ASN A 211 3.76 -10.60 5.00
CA ASN A 211 3.93 -10.58 6.46
C ASN A 211 2.84 -11.37 7.19
N ALA A 212 1.61 -11.38 6.69
CA ALA A 212 0.52 -12.19 7.24
C ALA A 212 0.76 -13.71 7.07
N LEU A 213 1.60 -14.10 6.10
CA LEU A 213 1.98 -15.48 5.82
C LEU A 213 3.33 -15.87 6.44
N THR A 214 4.01 -14.92 7.10
CA THR A 214 5.31 -15.14 7.73
C THR A 214 5.16 -15.81 9.09
N VAL A 215 5.86 -16.92 9.28
CA VAL A 215 5.98 -17.62 10.55
C VAL A 215 7.29 -17.21 11.23
N MET A 216 7.17 -16.73 12.46
CA MET A 216 8.31 -16.34 13.30
C MET A 216 8.72 -17.51 14.21
N SER A 217 10.03 -17.66 14.41
CA SER A 217 10.65 -18.68 15.27
C SER A 217 10.25 -18.53 16.75
N LYS A 218 10.33 -19.63 17.49
CA LYS A 218 9.96 -19.73 18.92
C LYS A 218 11.07 -19.29 19.90
N GLY A 219 12.20 -18.78 19.39
CA GLY A 219 13.36 -18.40 20.21
C GLY A 219 13.25 -17.05 20.92
N PRO A 220 14.22 -16.72 21.80
CA PRO A 220 14.26 -15.44 22.55
C PRO A 220 14.41 -14.21 21.64
N LYS A 221 14.99 -14.38 20.43
CA LYS A 221 14.86 -13.44 19.32
C LYS A 221 13.97 -14.08 18.24
N PRO A 222 12.78 -13.53 17.97
CA PRO A 222 11.91 -14.05 16.92
C PRO A 222 12.52 -13.73 15.56
N GLU A 223 13.11 -14.73 14.91
CA GLU A 223 13.58 -14.64 13.53
C GLU A 223 12.53 -15.18 12.57
N ILE A 224 12.58 -14.77 11.30
CA ILE A 224 11.74 -15.33 10.25
C ILE A 224 12.16 -16.79 10.03
N GLU A 225 11.24 -17.73 10.25
CA GLU A 225 11.47 -19.16 10.07
C GLU A 225 11.17 -19.56 8.62
N LYS A 226 9.97 -19.22 8.15
CA LYS A 226 9.49 -19.48 6.79
C LYS A 226 8.30 -18.60 6.44
N VAL A 227 8.04 -18.43 5.15
CA VAL A 227 6.82 -17.81 4.63
C VAL A 227 5.95 -18.89 3.97
N LEU A 228 4.65 -18.91 4.28
CA LEU A 228 3.71 -19.83 3.68
C LEU A 228 3.32 -19.37 2.27
N GLU A 229 3.96 -19.94 1.26
CA GLU A 229 3.73 -19.61 -0.15
C GLU A 229 2.49 -20.34 -0.71
N GLN A 230 1.36 -19.64 -0.72
CA GLN A 230 0.07 -20.14 -1.19
C GLN A 230 -0.53 -19.30 -2.32
N ARG A 231 -1.28 -19.95 -3.22
CA ARG A 231 -2.08 -19.28 -4.27
C ARG A 231 -3.49 -18.93 -3.82
N ILE A 232 -4.01 -19.66 -2.84
CA ILE A 232 -5.43 -19.61 -2.44
C ILE A 232 -5.78 -18.28 -1.79
N SER A 233 -4.94 -17.70 -0.92
CA SER A 233 -5.27 -16.41 -0.28
C SER A 233 -5.45 -15.29 -1.29
N GLY A 234 -4.53 -15.17 -2.26
CA GLY A 234 -4.63 -14.16 -3.31
C GLY A 234 -5.90 -14.33 -4.16
N MET A 235 -6.18 -15.56 -4.58
CA MET A 235 -7.41 -15.87 -5.35
C MET A 235 -8.68 -15.59 -4.54
N LEU A 236 -8.70 -15.95 -3.25
CA LEU A 236 -9.84 -15.72 -2.37
C LEU A 236 -10.08 -14.23 -2.15
N VAL A 237 -9.03 -13.44 -1.90
CA VAL A 237 -9.16 -11.98 -1.78
C VAL A 237 -9.67 -11.37 -3.08
N ALA A 238 -9.14 -11.78 -4.24
CA ALA A 238 -9.62 -11.31 -5.54
C ALA A 238 -11.09 -11.67 -5.78
N ALA A 239 -11.50 -12.90 -5.45
CA ALA A 239 -12.89 -13.34 -5.54
C ALA A 239 -13.80 -12.53 -4.59
N MET A 240 -13.38 -12.30 -3.34
CA MET A 240 -14.14 -11.50 -2.39
C MET A 240 -14.29 -10.05 -2.84
N VAL A 241 -13.26 -9.46 -3.46
CA VAL A 241 -13.38 -8.12 -4.07
C VAL A 241 -14.40 -8.15 -5.22
N GLY A 242 -14.41 -9.18 -6.05
CA GLY A 242 -15.43 -9.35 -7.11
C GLY A 242 -16.85 -9.48 -6.56
N VAL A 243 -17.04 -10.25 -5.48
CA VAL A 243 -18.33 -10.47 -4.82
C VAL A 243 -18.76 -9.29 -3.94
N SER A 244 -17.84 -8.35 -3.63
CA SER A 244 -18.10 -7.22 -2.72
C SER A 244 -19.30 -6.36 -3.11
N ILE A 245 -19.64 -6.29 -4.39
CA ILE A 245 -20.81 -5.56 -4.89
C ILE A 245 -22.12 -6.15 -4.33
N LEU A 246 -22.19 -7.48 -4.16
CA LEU A 246 -23.35 -8.16 -3.55
C LEU A 246 -23.39 -7.97 -2.02
N LEU A 247 -22.25 -7.63 -1.41
CA LEU A 247 -22.11 -7.42 0.03
C LEU A 247 -22.28 -5.94 0.42
N GLU A 248 -22.79 -5.09 -0.48
CA GLU A 248 -23.03 -3.66 -0.25
C GLU A 248 -23.72 -3.37 1.10
N PRO A 249 -24.81 -4.05 1.51
CA PRO A 249 -25.48 -3.74 2.79
C PRO A 249 -24.57 -3.92 4.00
N ILE A 250 -23.65 -4.89 3.94
CA ILE A 250 -22.71 -5.18 5.02
C ILE A 250 -21.55 -4.18 4.99
N LEU A 251 -21.01 -3.92 3.80
CA LEU A 251 -19.87 -3.04 3.60
C LEU A 251 -20.19 -1.59 3.98
N LYS A 252 -21.43 -1.13 3.75
CA LYS A 252 -21.89 0.21 4.15
C LYS A 252 -21.97 0.44 5.65
N MET A 253 -21.87 -0.60 6.48
CA MET A 253 -21.78 -0.43 7.93
C MET A 253 -20.36 0.00 8.38
N ILE A 254 -19.35 -0.27 7.55
CA ILE A 254 -17.95 -0.04 7.91
C ILE A 254 -17.63 1.46 7.84
N PRO A 255 -17.23 2.10 8.96
CA PRO A 255 -16.78 3.49 8.93
C PRO A 255 -15.41 3.58 8.25
N MET A 256 -15.29 4.52 7.29
CA MET A 256 -14.05 4.82 6.57
C MET A 256 -12.91 5.22 7.52
N THR A 257 -13.25 5.86 8.62
CA THR A 257 -12.30 6.33 9.65
C THR A 257 -11.60 5.16 10.35
N ALA A 258 -12.29 4.03 10.58
CA ALA A 258 -11.65 2.82 11.10
C ALA A 258 -10.68 2.22 10.07
N LEU A 259 -11.01 2.25 8.78
CA LEU A 259 -10.10 1.80 7.71
C LEU A 259 -8.83 2.66 7.63
N PHE A 260 -8.92 3.96 7.89
CA PHE A 260 -7.74 4.82 8.03
C PHE A 260 -6.84 4.40 9.20
N GLY A 261 -7.41 3.95 10.31
CA GLY A 261 -6.65 3.34 11.42
C GLY A 261 -5.88 2.09 10.99
N ILE A 262 -6.49 1.24 10.18
CA ILE A 262 -5.83 0.06 9.59
C ILE A 262 -4.77 0.47 8.56
N PHE A 263 -5.00 1.51 7.76
CA PHE A 263 -3.97 2.03 6.86
C PHE A 263 -2.76 2.58 7.63
N LEU A 264 -2.99 3.28 8.75
CA LEU A 264 -1.90 3.72 9.62
C LEU A 264 -1.14 2.54 10.21
N TYR A 265 -1.84 1.51 10.68
CA TYR A 265 -1.24 0.26 11.13
C TYR A 265 -0.39 -0.37 10.03
N MET A 266 -0.94 -0.57 8.83
CA MET A 266 -0.21 -1.13 7.69
C MET A 266 1.01 -0.28 7.31
N GLY A 267 0.90 1.05 7.37
CA GLY A 267 2.01 1.98 7.16
C GLY A 267 3.16 1.71 8.13
N ILE A 268 2.91 1.78 9.43
CA ILE A 268 3.93 1.57 10.47
C ILE A 268 4.50 0.15 10.41
N THR A 269 3.65 -0.85 10.23
CA THR A 269 4.09 -2.26 10.18
C THR A 269 4.94 -2.56 8.94
N SER A 270 4.72 -1.86 7.82
CA SER A 270 5.50 -2.00 6.60
C SER A 270 6.91 -1.40 6.68
N LEU A 271 7.16 -0.48 7.63
CA LEU A 271 8.50 0.08 7.86
C LEU A 271 9.45 -0.91 8.56
N SER A 272 8.89 -1.92 9.22
CA SER A 272 9.65 -2.98 9.88
C SER A 272 10.43 -3.81 8.86
N GLY A 273 11.75 -3.91 9.02
CA GLY A 273 12.64 -4.63 8.10
C GLY A 273 13.18 -3.77 6.95
N ILE A 274 12.99 -2.45 7.01
CA ILE A 274 13.67 -1.52 6.12
C ILE A 274 14.93 -0.99 6.82
N GLN A 275 16.11 -1.42 6.38
CA GLN A 275 17.39 -1.01 6.96
C GLN A 275 17.58 0.53 6.98
N MET A 276 17.08 1.25 5.97
CA MET A 276 17.09 2.71 5.97
C MET A 276 16.34 3.28 7.20
N TRP A 277 15.17 2.73 7.53
CA TRP A 277 14.38 3.15 8.69
C TRP A 277 15.11 2.83 10.00
N ASP A 278 15.72 1.64 10.11
CA ASP A 278 16.50 1.27 11.29
C ASP A 278 17.70 2.21 11.49
N ARG A 279 18.40 2.56 10.41
CA ARG A 279 19.50 3.55 10.45
C ARG A 279 19.04 4.97 10.76
N MET A 280 17.85 5.36 10.29
CA MET A 280 17.25 6.64 10.67
C MET A 280 17.01 6.71 12.18
N LEU A 281 16.50 5.64 12.80
CA LEU A 281 16.34 5.56 14.25
C LEU A 281 17.70 5.63 14.96
N LEU A 282 18.74 5.01 14.41
CA LEU A 282 20.10 5.06 14.94
C LEU A 282 20.74 6.47 14.95
N LEU A 283 20.20 7.45 14.21
CA LEU A 283 20.63 8.85 14.34
C LEU A 283 20.33 9.43 15.72
N ILE A 284 19.27 8.95 16.37
CA ILE A 284 18.79 9.46 17.67
C ILE A 284 19.26 8.56 18.82
N VAL A 285 19.51 7.27 18.55
CA VAL A 285 19.94 6.29 19.55
C VAL A 285 21.41 6.52 19.93
N PRO A 286 21.79 6.54 21.22
CA PRO A 286 23.18 6.66 21.61
C PRO A 286 23.97 5.38 21.28
N ARG A 287 25.27 5.55 20.99
CA ARG A 287 26.19 4.48 20.53
C ARG A 287 26.20 3.21 21.40
N LYS A 288 25.88 3.33 22.70
CA LYS A 288 25.81 2.20 23.63
C LYS A 288 24.75 1.15 23.26
N TYR A 289 23.67 1.55 22.57
CA TYR A 289 22.57 0.67 22.20
C TYR A 289 22.61 0.23 20.74
N TYR A 290 23.75 0.37 20.06
CA TYR A 290 23.87 -0.04 18.66
C TYR A 290 23.70 -1.57 18.54
N PRO A 291 22.94 -2.03 17.54
CA PRO A 291 22.75 -3.46 17.31
C PRO A 291 24.07 -4.11 16.85
N ALA A 292 24.13 -5.43 16.94
CA ALA A 292 25.29 -6.21 16.51
C ALA A 292 25.39 -6.39 14.97
N ASP A 293 24.72 -5.53 14.21
CA ASP A 293 24.64 -5.64 12.76
C ASP A 293 25.93 -5.12 12.09
N ALA A 294 26.27 -5.68 10.92
CA ALA A 294 27.51 -5.38 10.21
C ALA A 294 27.69 -3.89 9.90
N TYR A 295 26.61 -3.18 9.55
CA TYR A 295 26.66 -1.74 9.26
C TYR A 295 26.92 -0.88 10.50
N ALA A 296 26.60 -1.36 11.71
CA ALA A 296 26.77 -0.63 12.96
C ALA A 296 28.15 -0.89 13.60
N GLN A 297 28.74 -2.06 13.36
CA GLN A 297 30.04 -2.44 13.94
C GLN A 297 31.23 -2.22 13.01
N ARG A 298 31.08 -2.45 11.70
CA ARG A 298 32.21 -2.45 10.73
C ARG A 298 32.44 -1.11 10.05
N VAL A 299 31.47 -0.20 10.10
CA VAL A 299 31.55 1.13 9.48
C VAL A 299 31.64 2.18 10.57
N THR A 300 32.46 3.22 10.35
CA THR A 300 32.55 4.33 11.29
C THR A 300 31.19 5.04 11.41
N THR A 301 30.83 5.41 12.64
CA THR A 301 29.51 5.99 12.94
C THR A 301 29.21 7.25 12.12
N MET A 302 30.23 8.09 11.87
CA MET A 302 30.06 9.30 11.06
C MET A 302 29.74 8.99 9.59
N LYS A 303 30.40 7.98 9.02
CA LYS A 303 30.11 7.54 7.64
C LYS A 303 28.72 6.93 7.52
N MET A 304 28.29 6.13 8.50
CA MET A 304 26.92 5.59 8.55
C MET A 304 25.86 6.71 8.60
N HIS A 305 26.07 7.73 9.43
CA HIS A 305 25.15 8.87 9.50
C HIS A 305 25.18 9.72 8.23
N LEU A 306 26.36 9.96 7.63
CA LEU A 306 26.48 10.65 6.36
C LEU A 306 25.72 9.92 5.25
N PHE A 307 25.86 8.60 5.17
CA PHE A 307 25.13 7.78 4.20
C PHE A 307 23.62 7.90 4.38
N THR A 308 23.16 7.81 5.63
CA THR A 308 21.72 7.92 5.96
C THR A 308 21.19 9.32 5.66
N LEU A 309 21.98 10.38 5.89
CA LEU A 309 21.62 11.75 5.54
C LEU A 309 21.46 11.91 4.03
N ILE A 310 22.37 11.33 3.22
CA ILE A 310 22.25 11.33 1.75
C ILE A 310 20.96 10.62 1.32
N GLN A 311 20.64 9.46 1.91
CA GLN A 311 19.38 8.75 1.64
C GLN A 311 18.16 9.59 1.99
N MET A 312 18.18 10.32 3.10
CA MET A 312 17.10 11.24 3.50
C MET A 312 16.93 12.40 2.53
N VAL A 313 18.03 12.96 2.01
CA VAL A 313 17.99 14.01 0.98
C VAL A 313 17.38 13.46 -0.31
N CYS A 314 17.77 12.25 -0.74
CA CYS A 314 17.20 11.60 -1.91
C CYS A 314 15.69 11.33 -1.73
N LEU A 315 15.27 10.87 -0.55
CA LEU A 315 13.87 10.66 -0.22
C LEU A 315 13.08 11.98 -0.23
N GLY A 316 13.66 13.05 0.31
CA GLY A 316 13.09 14.40 0.27
C GLY A 316 12.92 14.92 -1.17
N ALA A 317 13.93 14.72 -2.03
CA ALA A 317 13.85 15.08 -3.44
C ALA A 317 12.74 14.30 -4.18
N LEU A 318 12.65 12.98 -3.95
CA LEU A 318 11.57 12.15 -4.50
C LEU A 318 10.19 12.60 -4.01
N TRP A 319 10.07 12.98 -2.74
CA TRP A 319 8.82 13.50 -2.18
C TRP A 319 8.43 14.84 -2.82
N MET A 320 9.38 15.76 -3.02
CA MET A 320 9.11 17.04 -3.70
C MET A 320 8.63 16.82 -5.14
N VAL A 321 9.27 15.92 -5.88
CA VAL A 321 8.82 15.55 -7.25
C VAL A 321 7.41 14.96 -7.21
N LYS A 322 7.11 14.09 -6.24
CA LYS A 322 5.79 13.47 -6.09
C LYS A 322 4.67 14.47 -5.81
N MET A 323 4.94 15.53 -5.04
CA MET A 323 3.96 16.58 -4.73
C MET A 323 3.77 17.59 -5.88
N SER A 324 4.68 17.59 -6.85
CA SER A 324 4.63 18.47 -8.01
C SER A 324 3.75 17.91 -9.14
N ALA A 325 3.43 18.76 -10.13
CA ALA A 325 2.78 18.34 -11.37
C ALA A 325 3.62 17.36 -12.20
N PHE A 326 4.93 17.25 -11.93
CA PHE A 326 5.86 16.34 -12.58
C PHE A 326 5.93 14.97 -11.89
N SER A 327 4.92 14.57 -11.12
CA SER A 327 4.87 13.29 -10.41
C SER A 327 5.06 12.07 -11.33
N LEU A 328 4.68 12.17 -12.61
CA LEU A 328 4.92 11.16 -13.64
C LEU A 328 6.41 10.90 -13.91
N ALA A 329 7.30 11.85 -13.58
CA ALA A 329 8.75 11.71 -13.74
C ALA A 329 9.42 10.95 -12.57
N LEU A 330 8.67 10.63 -11.50
CA LEU A 330 9.19 9.96 -10.31
C LEU A 330 10.03 8.71 -10.61
N PRO A 331 9.66 7.81 -11.54
CA PRO A 331 10.45 6.61 -11.79
C PRO A 331 11.82 6.92 -12.42
N PHE A 332 11.94 7.96 -13.22
CA PHE A 332 13.23 8.39 -13.78
C PHE A 332 14.14 8.99 -12.71
N VAL A 333 13.57 9.79 -11.81
CA VAL A 333 14.31 10.34 -10.65
C VAL A 333 14.77 9.22 -9.73
N LEU A 334 13.95 8.18 -9.54
CA LEU A 334 14.33 6.99 -8.78
C LEU A 334 15.49 6.25 -9.46
N ILE A 335 15.44 6.01 -10.77
CA ILE A 335 16.55 5.39 -11.51
C ILE A 335 17.83 6.22 -11.38
N LEU A 336 17.74 7.56 -11.41
CA LEU A 336 18.90 8.46 -11.26
C LEU A 336 19.60 8.32 -9.89
N THR A 337 18.94 7.74 -8.88
CA THR A 337 19.60 7.43 -7.60
C THR A 337 20.64 6.29 -7.73
N ILE A 338 20.53 5.44 -8.75
CA ILE A 338 21.47 4.33 -9.01
C ILE A 338 22.86 4.86 -9.43
N PRO A 339 23.00 5.71 -10.48
CA PRO A 339 24.29 6.28 -10.83
C PRO A 339 24.82 7.19 -9.72
N LEU A 340 23.95 7.86 -8.95
CA LEU A 340 24.37 8.58 -7.74
C LEU A 340 25.03 7.63 -6.73
N ARG A 341 24.43 6.46 -6.47
CA ARG A 341 25.03 5.41 -5.61
C ARG A 341 26.37 4.93 -6.17
N MET A 342 26.48 4.75 -7.49
CA MET A 342 27.74 4.37 -8.13
C MET A 342 28.82 5.45 -7.98
N ALA A 343 28.49 6.73 -8.15
CA ALA A 343 29.44 7.83 -7.99
C ALA A 343 29.92 8.01 -6.54
N ILE A 344 29.04 7.75 -5.57
CA ILE A 344 29.38 7.77 -4.13
C ILE A 344 30.33 6.60 -3.77
N THR A 345 30.21 5.47 -4.48
CA THR A 345 31.09 4.31 -4.33
C THR A 345 32.46 4.65 -4.93
N GLY A 346 33.52 4.65 -4.11
CA GLY A 346 34.89 4.96 -4.52
C GLY A 346 35.34 6.41 -4.24
N THR A 347 34.41 7.38 -4.12
CA THR A 347 34.75 8.77 -3.77
C THR A 347 34.63 9.05 -2.27
N LEU A 348 33.48 8.71 -1.66
CA LEU A 348 33.17 8.99 -0.26
C LEU A 348 33.23 7.73 0.62
N PHE A 349 32.95 6.56 0.03
CA PHE A 349 32.91 5.27 0.72
C PHE A 349 33.76 4.26 -0.01
N THR A 350 34.45 3.42 0.75
CA THR A 350 35.16 2.27 0.19
C THR A 350 34.19 1.15 -0.19
N ASP A 351 34.58 0.27 -1.12
CA ASP A 351 33.73 -0.86 -1.54
C ASP A 351 33.33 -1.76 -0.37
N LYS A 352 34.24 -1.95 0.60
CA LYS A 352 33.97 -2.72 1.82
C LYS A 352 32.90 -2.04 2.69
N GLU A 353 32.98 -0.72 2.86
CA GLU A 353 32.00 0.05 3.63
C GLU A 353 30.64 0.07 2.93
N MET A 354 30.60 0.26 1.61
CA MET A 354 29.37 0.22 0.82
C MET A 354 28.73 -1.17 0.86
N LYS A 355 29.52 -2.24 0.69
CA LYS A 355 29.04 -3.62 0.89
C LYS A 355 28.47 -3.82 2.29
N CYS A 356 29.06 -3.26 3.35
CA CYS A 356 28.49 -3.36 4.70
C CYS A 356 27.20 -2.55 4.89
N LEU A 357 27.05 -1.41 4.20
CA LEU A 357 25.88 -0.54 4.26
C LEU A 357 24.70 -1.06 3.43
N ASP A 358 24.98 -1.84 2.39
CA ASP A 358 23.98 -2.45 1.49
C ASP A 358 23.77 -3.95 1.74
N ALA A 359 24.65 -4.59 2.52
CA ALA A 359 24.55 -6.02 2.83
C ALA A 359 23.21 -6.30 3.51
N SER A 360 22.42 -7.14 2.85
CA SER A 360 21.10 -7.60 3.27
C SER A 360 21.19 -8.52 4.50
N ASP A 361 22.38 -9.07 4.74
CA ASP A 361 22.68 -9.95 5.86
C ASP A 361 23.58 -9.22 6.86
N GLY A 362 23.32 -9.43 8.16
CA GLY A 362 24.35 -9.28 9.20
C GLY A 362 25.59 -10.16 8.97
N LYS A 363 25.58 -11.02 7.94
CA LYS A 363 26.72 -11.74 7.37
C LYS A 363 27.11 -11.13 6.02
N VAL A 364 28.05 -10.20 6.05
CA VAL A 364 28.70 -9.71 4.82
C VAL A 364 29.52 -10.86 4.22
N LYS A 365 29.04 -11.46 3.14
CA LYS A 365 29.86 -12.35 2.31
C LYS A 365 30.84 -11.49 1.52
N PHE A 366 32.11 -11.50 1.93
CA PHE A 366 33.20 -11.03 1.08
C PHE A 366 33.55 -12.15 0.09
N GLU A 367 33.93 -11.81 -1.15
CA GLU A 367 34.29 -12.77 -2.21
C GLU A 367 35.63 -13.51 -1.95
N GLU A 368 35.92 -13.85 -0.68
CA GLU A 368 37.09 -14.63 -0.28
C GLU A 368 36.69 -15.70 0.75
N GLU A 369 35.67 -16.50 0.43
CA GLU A 369 35.62 -17.88 0.94
C GLU A 369 36.06 -18.79 -0.22
N PRO A 370 37.30 -19.33 -0.21
CA PRO A 370 37.73 -20.30 -1.21
C PRO A 370 36.86 -21.55 -1.11
N GLY A 371 36.13 -21.83 -2.19
CA GLY A 371 35.47 -23.10 -2.53
C GLY A 371 35.02 -23.99 -1.37
N GLU A 372 33.76 -23.82 -0.94
CA GLU A 372 33.05 -24.95 -0.35
C GLU A 372 32.56 -25.84 -1.50
N ASP A 373 33.35 -26.86 -1.82
CA ASP A 373 32.99 -27.90 -2.80
C ASP A 373 31.71 -28.62 -2.33
N MET A 374 30.60 -28.32 -3.00
CA MET A 374 29.29 -28.96 -2.84
C MET A 374 29.30 -30.38 -3.41
N TYR A 375 30.17 -31.26 -2.92
CA TYR A 375 30.10 -32.71 -3.15
C TYR A 375 30.75 -33.49 -1.99
N GLU A 376 30.13 -33.50 -0.82
CA GLU A 376 30.25 -34.68 0.06
C GLU A 376 29.15 -35.67 -0.32
N SER A 377 29.54 -36.63 -1.15
CA SER A 377 28.79 -37.85 -1.44
C SER A 377 28.36 -38.51 -0.13
N PRO A 378 27.14 -39.07 -0.05
CA PRO A 378 26.81 -39.97 1.04
C PRO A 378 27.56 -41.28 0.81
N LEU A 379 28.11 -41.88 1.89
CA LEU A 379 28.28 -43.33 2.18
C LEU A 379 29.66 -43.66 2.77
N PRO A 380 29.78 -44.77 3.53
CA PRO A 380 28.85 -45.90 3.70
C PRO A 380 27.94 -45.88 4.92
#